data_AF-A0A0G4J484-F1
#
_entry.id   AF-A0A0G4J484-F1
#
_cell.length_a   1.000
_cell.length_b   1.000
_cell.length_c   1.000
_cell.angle_alpha   90.00
_cell.angle_beta   90.00
_cell.angle_gamma   90.00
#
_symmetry.space_group_name_H-M   'P 1'
#
loop_
_entity.id
_entity.type
_entity.pdbx_description
1 polymer ?
#
loop_
_entity_poly.entity_id
_entity_poly.type
_entity_poly.pdbx_seq_one_letter_code
_entity_poly.pdbx_strand_id
1 'polypeptide(L)'
;MAAASSAVETLEKQKLVQEVWTEHIRKEIATLKVNTHFSANPRTIVVITDKPNHCTPKPVKDIVAAANQMMAEERQYEAEAAQRVANLKDDPEYRLRKMFHEADMLPTEKLDMPITTSHEIGWDATRYESSPRWSRPRNTTSLTQYVQSYIFSKGVSPFAKAAGPAAPPRP
;
A
#
# COMPACT_ATOMS: atom_id res chain seq x y z
N MET A 1 -33.50 -9.95 -85.53
CA MET A 1 -33.68 -11.34 -85.05
C MET A 1 -32.91 -11.67 -83.76
N ALA A 2 -31.81 -10.97 -83.40
CA ALA A 2 -31.03 -11.28 -82.19
C ALA A 2 -31.75 -10.99 -80.84
N ALA A 3 -32.61 -9.96 -80.77
CA ALA A 3 -33.29 -9.59 -79.53
C ALA A 3 -34.33 -10.62 -79.04
N ALA A 4 -34.97 -11.35 -79.97
CA ALA A 4 -35.97 -12.35 -79.63
C ALA A 4 -35.34 -13.61 -78.99
N SER A 5 -34.14 -14.01 -79.43
CA SER A 5 -33.41 -15.16 -78.86
C SER A 5 -32.94 -14.87 -77.44
N SER A 6 -32.42 -13.66 -77.21
CA SER A 6 -31.96 -13.22 -75.88
C SER A 6 -33.13 -13.18 -74.86
N ALA A 7 -34.31 -12.72 -75.28
CA ALA A 7 -35.48 -12.67 -74.42
C ALA A 7 -35.96 -14.08 -74.00
N VAL A 8 -35.94 -15.06 -74.91
CA VAL A 8 -36.32 -16.45 -74.60
C VAL A 8 -35.35 -17.07 -73.60
N GLU A 9 -34.04 -16.88 -73.79
CA GLU A 9 -33.03 -17.37 -72.85
C GLU A 9 -33.17 -16.75 -71.46
N THR A 10 -33.52 -15.46 -71.38
CA THR A 10 -33.75 -14.82 -70.07
C THR A 10 -34.95 -15.39 -69.34
N LEU A 11 -36.01 -15.75 -70.08
CA LEU A 11 -37.23 -16.29 -69.51
C LEU A 11 -37.03 -17.73 -69.03
N GLU A 12 -36.24 -18.53 -69.75
CA GLU A 12 -35.85 -19.88 -69.31
C GLU A 12 -34.99 -19.84 -68.05
N LYS A 13 -34.01 -18.93 -67.99
CA LYS A 13 -33.20 -18.71 -66.77
C LYS A 13 -34.07 -18.33 -65.57
N GLN A 14 -35.08 -17.48 -65.78
CA GLN A 14 -36.02 -17.11 -64.71
C GLN A 14 -36.84 -18.30 -64.22
N LYS A 15 -37.32 -19.17 -65.12
CA LYS A 15 -38.06 -20.39 -64.74
C LYS A 15 -37.21 -21.35 -63.92
N LEU A 16 -35.96 -21.58 -64.32
CA LEU A 16 -35.04 -22.45 -63.58
C LEU A 16 -34.77 -21.93 -62.17
N VAL A 17 -34.56 -20.62 -62.01
CA VAL A 17 -34.39 -20.00 -60.68
C VAL A 17 -35.62 -20.21 -59.82
N GLN A 18 -36.82 -20.06 -60.40
CA GLN A 18 -38.07 -20.29 -59.68
C GLN A 18 -38.22 -21.75 -59.26
N GLU A 19 -37.91 -22.72 -60.13
CA GLU A 19 -37.98 -24.14 -59.79
C GLU A 19 -37.00 -24.52 -58.68
N VAL A 20 -35.75 -24.07 -58.78
CA VAL A 20 -34.74 -24.29 -57.73
C VAL A 20 -35.20 -23.71 -56.40
N TRP A 21 -35.80 -22.51 -56.42
CA TRP A 21 -36.35 -21.89 -55.22
C TRP A 21 -37.52 -22.68 -54.63
N THR A 22 -38.43 -23.18 -55.46
CA THR A 22 -39.54 -24.02 -54.98
C THR A 22 -39.07 -25.34 -54.37
N GLU A 23 -38.05 -25.98 -54.96
CA GLU A 23 -37.43 -27.18 -54.39
C GLU A 23 -36.70 -26.89 -53.08
N HIS A 24 -36.04 -25.74 -52.98
CA HIS A 24 -35.41 -25.30 -51.74
C HIS A 24 -36.45 -25.12 -50.63
N ILE A 25 -37.53 -24.36 -50.89
CA ILE A 25 -38.64 -24.19 -49.94
C ILE A 25 -39.24 -25.55 -49.55
N ARG A 26 -39.48 -26.43 -50.52
CA ARG A 26 -40.04 -27.77 -50.26
C ARG A 26 -39.14 -28.58 -49.31
N LYS A 27 -37.82 -28.52 -49.49
CA LYS A 27 -36.84 -29.20 -48.61
C LYS A 27 -36.75 -28.58 -47.23
N GLU A 28 -36.78 -27.24 -47.13
CA GLU A 28 -36.79 -26.57 -45.84
C GLU A 28 -38.04 -26.94 -45.05
N ILE A 29 -39.24 -26.88 -45.65
CA ILE A 29 -40.49 -27.26 -44.98
C ILE A 29 -40.45 -28.71 -44.49
N ALA A 30 -39.92 -29.64 -45.30
CA ALA A 30 -39.79 -31.03 -44.91
C ALA A 30 -38.82 -31.26 -43.73
N THR A 31 -37.81 -30.39 -43.59
CA THR A 31 -36.76 -30.49 -42.57
C THR A 31 -37.06 -29.63 -41.34
N LEU A 32 -38.01 -28.70 -41.42
CA LEU A 32 -38.41 -27.79 -40.36
C LEU A 32 -39.18 -28.53 -39.24
N LYS A 33 -38.48 -29.36 -38.48
CA LYS A 33 -38.97 -29.90 -37.21
C LYS A 33 -38.56 -28.95 -36.09
N VAL A 34 -39.54 -28.43 -35.34
CA VAL A 34 -39.30 -27.67 -34.12
C VAL A 34 -38.57 -28.58 -33.14
N ASN A 35 -37.34 -28.22 -32.78
CA ASN A 35 -36.54 -29.01 -31.85
C ASN A 35 -37.13 -28.92 -30.44
N THR A 36 -37.89 -29.95 -30.03
CA THR A 36 -38.55 -30.00 -28.72
C THR A 36 -37.59 -30.28 -27.56
N HIS A 37 -36.33 -30.65 -27.84
CA HIS A 37 -35.34 -30.92 -26.79
C HIS A 37 -34.83 -29.66 -26.06
N PHE A 38 -35.01 -28.47 -26.62
CA PHE A 38 -34.59 -27.19 -26.02
C PHE A 38 -35.76 -26.25 -25.72
N SER A 39 -36.92 -26.79 -25.34
CA SER A 39 -37.99 -25.96 -24.79
C SER A 39 -37.77 -25.75 -23.29
N ALA A 40 -37.35 -24.55 -22.89
CA ALA A 40 -37.29 -24.19 -21.48
C ALA A 40 -38.71 -24.18 -20.90
N ASN A 41 -39.01 -25.08 -19.97
CA ASN A 41 -40.32 -25.14 -19.35
C ASN A 41 -40.49 -23.94 -18.41
N PRO A 42 -41.41 -23.00 -18.66
CA PRO A 42 -41.55 -21.79 -17.87
C PRO A 42 -41.96 -22.07 -16.41
N ARG A 43 -42.50 -23.26 -16.12
CA ARG A 43 -42.84 -23.67 -14.75
C ARG A 43 -41.64 -24.13 -13.94
N THR A 44 -40.54 -24.49 -14.60
CA THR A 44 -39.30 -24.94 -13.94
C THR A 44 -38.22 -23.86 -13.89
N ILE A 45 -38.50 -22.67 -14.43
CA ILE A 45 -37.57 -21.53 -14.34
C ILE A 45 -37.70 -20.95 -12.94
N VAL A 46 -36.69 -21.18 -12.10
CA VAL A 46 -36.56 -20.52 -10.80
C VAL A 46 -35.93 -19.16 -11.02
N VAL A 47 -36.62 -18.09 -10.60
CA VAL A 47 -36.05 -16.74 -10.59
C VAL A 47 -34.93 -16.72 -9.57
N ILE A 48 -33.68 -16.71 -10.06
CA ILE A 48 -32.51 -16.56 -9.19
C ILE A 48 -32.58 -15.14 -8.62
N THR A 49 -32.61 -15.04 -7.29
CA THR A 49 -32.54 -13.76 -6.59
C THR A 49 -31.28 -13.01 -7.00
N ASP A 50 -31.33 -11.68 -6.96
CA ASP A 50 -30.18 -10.86 -7.31
C ASP A 50 -28.93 -11.27 -6.53
N LYS A 51 -27.76 -11.01 -7.13
CA LYS A 51 -26.47 -11.31 -6.50
C LYS A 51 -26.46 -10.69 -5.10
N PRO A 52 -25.86 -11.35 -4.09
CA PRO A 52 -25.73 -10.78 -2.74
C PRO A 52 -25.06 -9.39 -2.71
N ASN A 53 -24.28 -9.09 -3.75
CA ASN A 53 -23.57 -7.82 -3.93
C ASN A 53 -24.35 -6.80 -4.77
N HIS A 54 -25.61 -7.07 -5.11
CA HIS A 54 -26.46 -6.11 -5.82
C HIS A 54 -26.87 -5.01 -4.84
N CYS A 55 -26.11 -3.92 -4.85
CA CYS A 55 -26.38 -2.75 -4.02
C CYS A 55 -27.04 -1.68 -4.89
N THR A 56 -28.29 -1.34 -4.58
CA THR A 56 -28.94 -0.19 -5.20
C THR A 56 -28.27 1.09 -4.70
N PRO A 57 -27.71 1.95 -5.58
CA PRO A 57 -27.03 3.16 -5.14
C PRO A 57 -28.01 4.08 -4.40
N LYS A 58 -27.64 4.49 -3.19
CA LYS A 58 -28.43 5.45 -2.41
C LYS A 58 -28.46 6.81 -3.14
N PRO A 59 -29.56 7.57 -3.05
CA PRO A 59 -29.62 8.89 -3.66
C PRO A 59 -28.58 9.82 -3.02
N VAL A 60 -27.91 10.62 -3.85
CA VAL A 60 -26.77 11.47 -3.46
C VAL A 60 -27.08 12.39 -2.27
N LYS A 61 -28.34 12.82 -2.13
CA LYS A 61 -28.80 13.70 -1.05
C LYS A 61 -28.62 13.07 0.33
N ASP A 62 -28.89 11.78 0.46
CA ASP A 62 -28.80 11.07 1.73
C ASP A 62 -27.33 10.82 2.12
N ILE A 63 -26.48 10.60 1.10
CA ILE A 63 -25.03 10.43 1.29
C ILE A 63 -24.40 11.74 1.79
N VAL A 64 -24.77 12.87 1.17
CA VAL A 64 -24.26 14.20 1.56
C VAL A 64 -24.79 14.61 2.94
N ALA A 65 -26.05 14.31 3.25
CA ALA A 65 -26.61 14.58 4.58
C ALA A 65 -25.90 13.78 5.68
N ALA A 66 -25.65 12.48 5.46
CA ALA A 66 -24.91 11.64 6.39
C ALA A 66 -23.45 12.12 6.57
N ALA A 67 -22.77 12.49 5.48
CA ALA A 67 -21.41 13.01 5.55
C ALA A 67 -21.34 14.34 6.34
N ASN A 68 -22.29 15.25 6.12
CA ASN A 68 -22.35 16.51 6.85
C ASN A 68 -22.65 16.30 8.35
N GLN A 69 -23.47 15.31 8.70
CA GLN A 69 -23.73 14.94 10.10
C GLN A 69 -22.47 14.40 10.77
N MET A 70 -21.76 13.48 10.13
CA MET A 70 -20.50 12.95 10.67
C MET A 70 -19.45 14.05 10.90
N MET A 71 -19.30 14.97 9.93
CA MET A 71 -18.39 16.11 10.07
C MET A 71 -18.82 17.09 11.17
N ALA A 72 -20.12 17.23 11.41
CA ALA A 72 -20.64 18.07 12.48
C ALA A 72 -20.39 17.45 13.87
N GLU A 73 -20.58 16.15 14.01
CA GLU A 73 -20.29 15.39 15.23
C GLU A 73 -18.80 15.42 15.57
N GLU A 74 -17.93 15.25 14.57
CA GLU A 74 -16.47 15.33 14.76
C GLU A 74 -16.05 16.73 15.24
N ARG A 75 -16.59 17.80 14.64
CA ARG A 75 -16.35 19.18 15.11
C ARG A 75 -16.85 19.42 16.53
N GLN A 76 -17.98 18.83 16.91
CA GLN A 76 -18.49 18.94 18.27
C GLN A 76 -17.57 18.25 19.27
N TYR A 77 -17.09 17.05 18.93
CA TYR A 77 -16.14 16.31 19.75
C TYR A 77 -14.81 17.06 19.90
N GLU A 78 -14.28 17.62 18.82
CA GLU A 78 -13.08 18.46 18.86
C GLU A 78 -13.26 19.72 19.71
N ALA A 79 -14.40 20.40 19.59
CA ALA A 79 -14.72 21.58 20.38
C ALA A 79 -14.83 21.24 21.88
N GLU A 80 -15.46 20.12 22.22
CA GLU A 80 -15.56 19.65 23.61
C GLU A 80 -14.18 19.26 24.15
N ALA A 81 -13.38 18.53 23.39
CA ALA A 81 -12.01 18.18 23.76
C ALA A 81 -11.15 19.44 23.98
N ALA A 82 -11.28 20.45 23.13
CA ALA A 82 -10.59 21.73 23.28
C ALA A 82 -11.02 22.46 24.56
N GLN A 83 -12.31 22.46 24.91
CA GLN A 83 -12.80 23.02 26.17
C GLN A 83 -12.26 22.26 27.39
N ARG A 84 -12.22 20.93 27.35
CA ARG A 84 -11.63 20.11 28.42
C ARG A 84 -10.14 20.42 28.63
N VAL A 85 -9.38 20.55 27.54
CA VAL A 85 -7.97 20.93 27.59
C VAL A 85 -7.79 22.35 28.11
N ALA A 86 -8.67 23.30 27.76
CA ALA A 86 -8.63 24.66 28.29
C ALA A 86 -8.82 24.66 29.82
N ASN A 87 -9.82 23.92 30.31
CA ASN A 87 -10.08 23.78 31.74
C ASN A 87 -8.90 23.11 32.49
N LEU A 88 -8.21 22.15 31.85
CA LEU A 88 -7.01 21.53 32.43
C LEU A 88 -5.80 22.49 32.50
N LYS A 89 -5.66 23.45 31.58
CA LYS A 89 -4.51 24.38 31.57
C LYS A 89 -4.47 25.32 32.78
N ASP A 90 -5.62 25.52 33.42
CA ASP A 90 -5.75 26.36 34.61
C ASP A 90 -5.38 25.62 35.90
N ASP A 91 -5.29 24.28 35.86
CA ASP A 91 -4.86 23.47 37.00
C ASP A 91 -3.35 23.65 37.28
N PRO A 92 -2.95 24.03 38.51
CA PRO A 92 -1.53 24.17 38.88
C PRO A 92 -0.73 22.88 38.71
N GLU A 93 -1.32 21.70 38.94
CA GLU A 93 -0.60 20.42 38.81
C GLU A 93 -0.27 20.12 37.34
N TYR A 94 -1.24 20.31 36.45
CA TYR A 94 -1.05 20.17 35.02
C TYR A 94 0.04 21.11 34.49
N ARG A 95 0.05 22.37 34.96
CA ARG A 95 1.08 23.35 34.58
C ARG A 95 2.48 22.91 35.02
N LEU A 96 2.62 22.42 36.25
CA LEU A 96 3.90 21.96 36.78
C LEU A 96 4.41 20.74 36.02
N ARG A 97 3.54 19.76 35.77
CA ARG A 97 3.87 18.55 35.00
C ARG A 97 4.27 18.87 33.56
N LYS A 98 3.58 19.81 32.93
CA LYS A 98 3.92 20.32 31.61
C LYS A 98 5.30 20.99 31.59
N MET A 99 5.62 21.82 32.59
CA MET A 99 6.94 22.44 32.70
C MET A 99 8.06 21.41 32.85
N PHE A 100 7.87 20.38 33.67
CA PHE A 100 8.85 19.29 33.80
C PHE A 100 9.02 18.53 32.49
N HIS A 101 7.92 18.22 31.80
CA HIS A 101 7.99 17.56 30.51
C HIS A 101 8.72 18.41 29.46
N GLU A 102 8.42 19.70 29.37
CA GLU A 102 9.08 20.64 28.44
C GLU A 102 10.56 20.89 28.78
N ALA A 103 10.98 20.65 30.02
CA ALA A 103 12.37 20.71 30.43
C ALA A 103 13.16 19.45 30.04
N ASP A 104 12.49 18.29 30.01
CA ASP A 104 13.09 17.00 29.64
C ASP A 104 13.12 16.77 28.11
N MET A 105 12.35 17.54 27.33
CA MET A 105 12.34 17.43 25.87
C MET A 105 13.67 17.85 25.25
N LEU A 106 14.03 17.19 24.14
CA LEU A 106 15.22 17.53 23.36
C LEU A 106 15.02 18.88 22.65
N PRO A 107 16.08 19.68 22.43
CA PRO A 107 15.99 20.94 21.70
C PRO A 107 15.31 20.81 20.32
N THR A 108 15.56 19.70 19.63
CA THR A 108 14.98 19.35 18.32
C THR A 108 13.49 19.03 18.36
N GLU A 109 12.95 18.66 19.52
CA GLU A 109 11.50 18.45 19.71
C GLU A 109 10.80 19.74 20.12
N LYS A 110 11.52 20.63 20.83
CA LYS A 110 11.00 21.89 21.32
C LYS A 110 10.96 22.99 20.25
N LEU A 111 11.93 23.03 19.34
CA LEU A 111 12.04 24.04 18.30
C LEU A 111 12.00 23.37 16.93
N ASP A 112 11.38 24.05 15.96
CA ASP A 112 11.32 23.56 14.58
C ASP A 112 12.66 23.75 13.83
N MET A 113 13.40 24.80 14.18
CA MET A 113 14.69 25.16 13.57
C MET A 113 15.70 25.62 14.64
N PRO A 114 17.02 25.45 14.39
CA PRO A 114 18.04 25.92 15.32
C PRO A 114 18.06 27.46 15.35
N ILE A 115 18.04 28.02 16.55
CA ILE A 115 18.02 29.50 16.74
C ILE A 115 19.44 30.09 16.75
N THR A 116 20.43 29.32 17.18
CA THR A 116 21.82 29.76 17.30
C THR A 116 22.74 28.86 16.49
N THR A 117 23.91 29.38 16.11
CA THR A 117 24.93 28.62 15.38
C THR A 117 25.41 27.39 16.15
N SER A 118 25.43 27.45 17.48
CA SER A 118 25.75 26.30 18.32
C SER A 118 24.69 25.19 18.26
N HIS A 119 23.41 25.53 18.02
CA HIS A 119 22.33 24.55 17.87
C HIS A 119 22.35 23.86 16.50
N GLU A 120 22.96 24.47 15.48
CA GLU A 120 23.09 23.84 14.15
C GLU A 120 23.92 22.55 14.20
N ILE A 121 24.88 22.48 15.12
CA ILE A 121 25.75 21.32 15.28
C ILE A 121 24.95 20.15 15.84
N GLY A 122 24.66 19.17 14.98
CA GLY A 122 23.95 17.96 15.37
C GLY A 122 22.42 18.08 15.35
N TRP A 123 21.86 19.21 14.90
CA TRP A 123 20.40 19.40 14.78
C TRP A 123 19.72 18.30 13.96
N ASP A 124 20.33 17.92 12.85
CA ASP A 124 19.83 16.86 11.96
C ASP A 124 20.52 15.51 12.19
N ALA A 125 21.23 15.31 13.30
CA ALA A 125 22.00 14.08 13.55
C ALA A 125 21.10 12.82 13.59
N THR A 126 19.83 12.97 13.98
CA THR A 126 18.87 11.86 14.03
C THR A 126 18.29 11.50 12.65
N ARG A 127 18.40 12.39 11.64
CA ARG A 127 17.87 12.11 10.29
C ARG A 127 18.76 11.21 9.46
N TYR A 128 20.05 11.12 9.81
CA TYR A 128 21.03 10.35 9.05
C TYR A 128 21.41 9.09 9.80
N GLU A 129 20.74 7.99 9.51
CA GLU A 129 21.21 6.68 9.93
C GLU A 129 22.55 6.36 9.25
N SER A 130 23.55 5.98 10.04
CA SER A 130 24.82 5.50 9.48
C SER A 130 24.56 4.25 8.66
N SER A 131 24.79 4.32 7.34
CA SER A 131 24.52 3.18 6.48
C SER A 131 25.39 1.97 6.90
N PRO A 132 24.81 0.76 7.03
CA PRO A 132 25.58 -0.45 7.33
C PRO A 132 26.68 -0.74 6.30
N ARG A 133 26.51 -0.26 5.07
CA ARG A 133 27.47 -0.42 3.96
C ARG A 133 28.82 0.24 4.25
N TRP A 134 28.82 1.40 4.90
CA TRP A 134 30.02 2.16 5.23
C TRP A 134 30.48 1.96 6.69
N SER A 135 29.62 1.39 7.54
CA SER A 135 29.98 0.98 8.89
C SER A 135 30.93 -0.23 8.86
N ARG A 136 32.19 0.00 9.23
CA ARG A 136 33.21 -1.04 9.39
C ARG A 136 33.80 -0.96 10.79
N PRO A 137 33.07 -1.39 11.83
CA PRO A 137 33.58 -1.35 13.19
C PRO A 137 34.86 -2.17 13.26
N ARG A 138 35.87 -1.63 13.93
CA ARG A 138 37.11 -2.36 14.22
C ARG A 138 36.83 -3.30 15.37
N ASN A 139 36.29 -4.48 15.06
CA ASN A 139 36.04 -5.52 16.04
C ASN A 139 37.35 -5.97 16.67
N THR A 140 37.30 -6.39 17.93
CA THR A 140 38.43 -7.01 18.59
C THR A 140 38.73 -8.36 17.91
N THR A 141 40.00 -8.61 17.62
CA THR A 141 40.49 -9.89 17.13
C THR A 141 40.87 -10.79 18.31
N SER A 142 40.97 -12.10 18.09
CA SER A 142 41.43 -13.06 19.10
C SER A 142 42.77 -12.68 19.71
N LEU A 143 43.68 -12.09 18.92
CA LEU A 143 44.95 -11.57 19.40
C LEU A 143 44.76 -10.41 20.38
N THR A 144 43.92 -9.43 20.05
CA THR A 144 43.64 -8.30 20.95
C THR A 144 42.94 -8.74 22.23
N GLN A 145 42.04 -9.73 22.15
CA GLN A 145 41.39 -10.34 23.31
C GLN A 145 42.39 -11.09 24.19
N TYR A 146 43.30 -11.86 23.58
CA TYR A 146 44.40 -12.52 24.29
C TYR A 146 45.29 -11.49 25.00
N VAL A 147 45.74 -10.45 24.29
CA VAL A 147 46.58 -9.39 24.86
C VAL A 147 45.87 -8.71 26.04
N GLN A 148 44.57 -8.40 25.92
CA GLN A 148 43.78 -7.84 27.02
C GLN A 148 43.73 -8.78 28.23
N SER A 149 43.43 -10.07 28.02
CA SER A 149 43.38 -11.06 29.10
C SER A 149 44.76 -11.28 29.76
N TYR A 150 45.84 -11.20 28.97
CA TYR A 150 47.21 -11.33 29.45
C TYR A 150 47.60 -10.12 30.30
N ILE A 151 47.32 -8.90 29.84
CA ILE A 151 47.55 -7.68 30.62
C ILE A 151 46.75 -7.72 31.92
N PHE A 152 45.49 -8.15 31.88
CA PHE A 152 44.63 -8.25 33.06
C PHE A 152 45.18 -9.25 34.09
N SER A 153 45.69 -10.40 33.64
CA SER A 153 46.18 -11.47 34.54
C SER A 153 47.63 -11.28 34.99
N LYS A 154 48.50 -10.67 34.18
CA LYS A 154 49.94 -10.56 34.43
C LYS A 154 50.40 -9.14 34.72
N GLY A 155 49.55 -8.13 34.52
CA GLY A 155 49.87 -6.71 34.69
C GLY A 155 50.89 -6.17 33.69
N VAL A 156 51.32 -6.98 32.72
CA VAL A 156 52.39 -6.66 31.76
C VAL A 156 51.95 -7.12 30.37
N SER A 157 52.34 -6.38 29.33
CA SER A 157 52.08 -6.78 27.92
C SER A 157 52.83 -8.08 27.57
N PRO A 158 52.23 -8.99 26.78
CA PRO A 158 52.91 -10.21 26.33
C PRO A 158 54.10 -9.95 25.42
N PHE A 159 54.25 -8.72 24.90
CA PHE A 159 55.39 -8.29 24.07
C PHE A 159 56.41 -7.45 24.85
N ALA A 160 56.21 -7.25 26.15
CA ALA A 160 57.21 -6.60 26.97
C ALA A 160 58.47 -7.47 26.97
N LYS A 161 59.60 -6.91 26.51
CA LYS A 161 60.89 -7.58 26.68
C LYS A 161 61.07 -7.81 28.17
N ALA A 162 61.40 -9.04 28.56
CA ALA A 162 62.01 -9.28 29.86
C ALA A 162 63.13 -8.24 29.97
N ALA A 163 63.08 -7.40 30.99
CA ALA A 163 64.17 -6.47 31.26
C ALA A 163 65.45 -7.30 31.20
N GLY A 164 66.26 -7.09 30.17
CA GLY A 164 67.51 -7.82 30.02
C GLY A 164 68.32 -7.65 31.30
N PRO A 165 69.23 -8.58 31.63
CA PRO A 165 70.06 -8.44 32.83
C PRO A 165 70.64 -7.03 32.84
N ALA A 166 70.34 -6.27 33.91
CA ALA A 166 70.77 -4.89 34.05
C ALA A 166 72.25 -4.80 33.69
N ALA A 167 72.58 -4.02 32.65
CA ALA A 167 73.95 -3.87 32.22
C ALA A 167 74.79 -3.48 33.44
N PRO A 168 75.95 -4.13 33.68
CA PRO A 168 76.77 -3.82 34.83
C PRO A 168 77.12 -2.33 34.83
N PRO A 169 77.20 -1.69 36.01
CA PRO A 169 77.51 -0.27 36.10
C PRO A 169 78.81 0.01 35.34
N ARG A 170 78.74 0.96 34.41
CA ARG A 170 79.89 1.39 33.62
C ARG A 170 80.87 2.10 34.58
N PRO A 171 82.17 1.78 34.56
CA PRO A 171 83.16 2.42 35.42
C PRO A 171 83.31 3.92 35.14
#